data_AF-A0A945ALK1-F1
#
_entry.id   AF-A0A945ALK1-F1
#
_cell.length_a   1.000
_cell.length_b   1.000
_cell.length_c   1.000
_cell.angle_alpha   90.00
_cell.angle_beta   90.00
_cell.angle_gamma   90.00
#
_symmetry.space_group_name_H-M   'P 1'
#
loop_
_entity.id
_entity.type
_entity.pdbx_description
1 polymer ?
#
loop_
_entity_poly.entity_id
_entity_poly.type
_entity_poly.pdbx_seq_one_letter_code
_entity_poly.pdbx_strand_id
1 'polypeptide(L)'
;MTLGSEHQRTSSVARRELVSWALYDFANSGYTTVIMTTIYSAYFVGVIAVSTQDISPGMPTLLWSIAIGLANFVVMIAGPVVGVLADHQARKKVFLFISSVGCVISTALLAVVGPGEVLLSMLLLTLSAIMFSQGENLIAAFLPELVPKEKMGRLSGYGWCVGYLGGLLTLGCCLWIINWGQQQGMADTDIIPITILLTAAIFALTATPTFLWLRERAIPETKDEQFSYFRISFNRLGHTFKQATHFKDLFRFLLALAVYQSGV
;
A
#
# COMPACT_ATOMS: atom_id res chain seq x y z
N MET A 1 36.11 -26.72 15.25
CA MET A 1 36.04 -25.44 15.99
C MET A 1 36.58 -24.34 15.08
N THR A 2 35.72 -23.64 14.35
CA THR A 2 35.99 -22.33 13.71
C THR A 2 34.64 -21.75 13.27
N LEU A 3 33.87 -21.23 14.22
CA LEU A 3 32.74 -20.34 13.93
C LEU A 3 33.34 -18.95 13.71
N GLY A 4 33.63 -18.64 12.44
CA GLY A 4 34.01 -17.30 11.99
C GLY A 4 32.82 -16.37 12.15
N SER A 5 32.92 -15.49 13.14
CA SER A 5 31.99 -14.40 13.41
C SER A 5 32.02 -13.36 12.29
N GLU A 6 31.23 -13.56 11.24
CA GLU A 6 30.82 -12.47 10.33
C GLU A 6 29.61 -11.75 10.92
N HIS A 7 29.80 -11.10 12.07
CA HIS A 7 28.97 -9.96 12.43
C HIS A 7 29.40 -8.81 11.52
N GLN A 8 28.88 -8.78 10.29
CA GLN A 8 28.96 -7.60 9.44
C GLN A 8 28.47 -6.41 10.26
N ARG A 9 29.38 -5.46 10.51
CA ARG A 9 29.09 -4.21 11.19
C ARG A 9 28.00 -3.50 10.40
N THR A 10 26.74 -3.62 10.84
CA THR A 10 25.70 -2.73 10.38
C THR A 10 26.14 -1.33 10.81
N SER A 11 26.44 -0.46 9.83
CA SER A 11 26.55 0.97 10.09
C SER A 11 25.33 1.35 10.92
N SER A 12 25.51 1.94 12.10
CA SER A 12 24.40 2.25 13.00
C SER A 12 23.33 3.02 12.23
N VAL A 13 22.16 2.39 12.03
CA VAL A 13 21.06 3.01 11.31
C VAL A 13 20.61 4.22 12.11
N ALA A 14 20.58 5.38 11.45
CA ALA A 14 20.28 6.63 12.14
C ALA A 14 18.83 6.62 12.61
N ARG A 15 18.54 7.17 13.80
CA ARG A 15 17.16 7.24 14.34
C ARG A 15 16.18 7.90 13.36
N ARG A 16 16.63 8.93 12.63
CA ARG A 16 15.84 9.60 11.59
C ARG A 16 15.38 8.66 10.47
N GLU A 17 16.17 7.65 10.17
CA GLU A 17 15.86 6.67 9.12
C GLU A 17 14.76 5.72 9.59
N LEU A 18 14.85 5.23 10.82
CA LEU A 18 13.81 4.41 11.44
C LEU A 18 12.47 5.18 11.54
N VAL A 19 12.52 6.45 11.93
CA VAL A 19 11.34 7.32 11.97
C VAL A 19 10.80 7.56 10.57
N SER A 20 11.65 7.81 9.58
CA SER A 20 11.22 8.01 8.19
C SER A 20 10.55 6.78 7.57
N TRP A 21 10.98 5.59 7.98
CA TRP A 21 10.33 4.33 7.59
C TRP A 21 8.94 4.22 8.24
N ALA A 22 8.84 4.49 9.55
CA ALA A 22 7.55 4.47 10.26
C ALA A 22 6.56 5.55 9.79
N LEU A 23 7.03 6.71 9.32
CA LEU A 23 6.18 7.76 8.74
C LEU A 23 5.53 7.33 7.41
N TYR A 24 6.13 6.36 6.71
CA TYR A 24 5.48 5.79 5.53
C TYR A 24 4.24 4.97 5.92
N ASP A 25 4.29 4.25 7.04
CA ASP A 25 3.11 3.54 7.58
C ASP A 25 2.00 4.54 7.99
N PHE A 26 2.36 5.73 8.48
CA PHE A 26 1.40 6.83 8.70
C PHE A 26 0.67 7.19 7.41
N ALA A 27 1.42 7.42 6.32
CA ALA A 27 0.86 7.74 5.00
C ALA A 27 -0.09 6.63 4.54
N ASN A 28 0.37 5.39 4.62
CA ASN A 28 -0.40 4.22 4.21
C ASN A 28 -1.71 4.07 4.97
N SER A 29 -1.66 4.19 6.30
CA SER A 29 -2.86 4.06 7.12
C SER A 29 -3.87 5.19 6.87
N GLY A 30 -3.39 6.41 6.62
CA GLY A 30 -4.26 7.53 6.21
C GLY A 30 -5.03 7.23 4.92
N TYR A 31 -4.31 6.77 3.88
CA TYR A 31 -4.92 6.34 2.61
C TYR A 31 -5.95 5.22 2.81
N THR A 32 -5.56 4.12 3.46
CA THR A 32 -6.45 2.97 3.65
C THR A 32 -7.70 3.37 4.43
N THR A 33 -7.53 4.17 5.49
CA THR A 33 -8.66 4.60 6.32
C THR A 33 -9.64 5.46 5.52
N VAL A 34 -9.16 6.49 4.84
CA VAL A 34 -10.05 7.47 4.18
C VAL A 34 -10.57 6.96 2.84
N ILE A 35 -9.69 6.38 2.01
CA ILE A 35 -10.03 5.96 0.65
C ILE A 35 -10.63 4.56 0.64
N MET A 36 -9.98 3.58 1.26
CA MET A 36 -10.38 2.18 1.11
C MET A 36 -11.53 1.79 2.04
N THR A 37 -11.64 2.36 3.24
CA THR A 37 -12.58 1.84 4.25
C THR A 37 -13.74 2.76 4.60
N THR A 38 -13.54 4.08 4.69
CA THR A 38 -14.57 4.98 5.25
C THR A 38 -15.19 5.97 4.26
N ILE A 39 -14.44 6.99 3.84
CA ILE A 39 -15.03 8.16 3.18
C ILE A 39 -15.27 7.89 1.70
N TYR A 40 -14.23 7.53 0.95
CA TYR A 40 -14.37 7.32 -0.50
C TYR A 40 -15.21 6.08 -0.83
N SER A 41 -15.12 5.02 -0.01
CA SER A 41 -15.97 3.83 -0.16
C SER A 41 -17.45 4.16 -0.01
N ALA A 42 -17.82 4.93 1.01
CA ALA A 42 -19.19 5.40 1.22
C ALA A 42 -19.64 6.37 0.12
N TYR A 43 -18.77 7.30 -0.30
CA TYR A 43 -19.05 8.23 -1.40
C TYR A 43 -19.26 7.50 -2.74
N PHE A 44 -18.47 6.47 -3.01
CA PHE A 44 -18.63 5.66 -4.21
C PHE A 44 -20.00 4.97 -4.24
N VAL A 45 -20.36 4.27 -3.16
CA VAL A 45 -21.61 3.52 -3.06
C VAL A 45 -22.83 4.44 -3.01
N GLY A 46 -22.75 5.52 -2.22
CA GLY A 46 -23.88 6.40 -1.91
C GLY A 46 -24.10 7.55 -2.89
N VAL A 47 -23.09 7.94 -3.66
CA VAL A 47 -23.16 9.12 -4.56
C VAL A 47 -22.72 8.78 -5.98
N ILE A 48 -21.53 8.21 -6.18
CA ILE A 48 -21.01 7.97 -7.54
C ILE A 48 -21.81 6.90 -8.28
N ALA A 49 -22.01 5.75 -7.63
CA ALA A 49 -22.64 4.58 -8.24
C ALA A 49 -24.11 4.43 -7.87
N VAL A 50 -24.71 5.42 -7.18
CA VAL A 50 -26.09 5.34 -6.68
C VAL A 50 -27.11 5.05 -7.79
N SER A 51 -26.89 5.57 -9.01
CA SER A 51 -27.76 5.32 -10.16
C SER A 51 -27.80 3.86 -10.62
N THR A 52 -26.81 3.05 -10.22
CA THR A 52 -26.77 1.60 -10.55
C THR A 52 -27.61 0.77 -9.60
N GLN A 53 -28.02 1.34 -8.47
CA GLN A 53 -28.91 0.68 -7.50
C GLN A 53 -30.28 0.33 -8.12
N ASP A 54 -30.78 1.18 -9.02
CA ASP A 54 -32.05 0.99 -9.72
C ASP A 54 -31.99 -0.15 -10.76
N ILE A 55 -30.77 -0.50 -11.23
CA ILE A 55 -30.55 -1.61 -12.16
C ILE A 55 -30.61 -2.94 -11.41
N SER A 56 -29.92 -3.03 -10.27
CA SER A 56 -29.92 -4.21 -9.42
C SER A 56 -29.56 -3.83 -7.98
N PRO A 57 -30.35 -4.26 -6.97
CA PRO A 57 -30.04 -3.99 -5.57
C PRO A 57 -28.65 -4.48 -5.19
N GLY A 58 -27.81 -3.59 -4.64
CA GLY A 58 -26.45 -3.93 -4.22
C GLY A 58 -25.38 -3.82 -5.32
N MET A 59 -25.76 -3.42 -6.53
CA MET A 59 -24.82 -3.17 -7.64
C MET A 59 -23.69 -2.18 -7.28
N PRO A 60 -23.93 -1.05 -6.58
CA PRO A 60 -22.85 -0.13 -6.20
C PRO A 60 -21.78 -0.82 -5.36
N THR A 61 -22.19 -1.62 -4.36
CA THR A 61 -21.28 -2.39 -3.50
C THR A 61 -20.55 -3.48 -4.29
N LEU A 62 -21.23 -4.15 -5.21
CA LEU A 62 -20.61 -5.14 -6.09
C LEU A 62 -19.51 -4.51 -6.96
N LEU A 63 -19.78 -3.34 -7.56
CA LEU A 63 -18.82 -2.62 -8.39
C LEU A 63 -17.60 -2.15 -7.58
N TRP A 64 -17.80 -1.71 -6.34
CA TRP A 64 -16.71 -1.42 -5.40
C TRP A 64 -15.83 -2.65 -5.17
N SER A 65 -16.45 -3.78 -4.83
CA SER A 65 -15.75 -5.05 -4.59
C SER A 65 -15.02 -5.56 -5.84
N ILE A 66 -15.59 -5.37 -7.03
CA ILE A 66 -14.94 -5.70 -8.30
C ILE A 66 -13.70 -4.83 -8.52
N ALA A 67 -13.76 -3.52 -8.25
CA ALA A 67 -12.62 -2.63 -8.41
C ALA A 67 -11.45 -3.02 -7.46
N ILE A 68 -11.75 -3.25 -6.18
CA ILE A 68 -10.74 -3.71 -5.21
C ILE A 68 -10.23 -5.11 -5.56
N GLY A 69 -11.11 -6.02 -5.98
CA GLY A 69 -10.74 -7.37 -6.40
C GLY A 69 -9.82 -7.36 -7.62
N LEU A 70 -10.07 -6.49 -8.60
CA LEU A 70 -9.21 -6.29 -9.76
C LEU A 70 -7.84 -5.75 -9.34
N ALA A 71 -7.79 -4.78 -8.44
CA ALA A 71 -6.53 -4.25 -7.92
C ALA A 71 -5.70 -5.35 -7.24
N ASN A 72 -6.31 -6.14 -6.36
CA ASN A 72 -5.67 -7.25 -5.66
C ASN A 72 -5.18 -8.33 -6.64
N PHE A 73 -5.98 -8.67 -7.66
CA PHE A 73 -5.59 -9.62 -8.70
C PHE A 73 -4.36 -9.14 -9.48
N VAL A 74 -4.32 -7.86 -9.87
CA VAL A 74 -3.17 -7.27 -10.55
C VAL A 74 -1.95 -7.27 -9.64
N VAL A 75 -2.08 -6.88 -8.38
CA VAL A 75 -1.00 -6.89 -7.39
C VAL A 75 -0.46 -8.30 -7.18
N MET A 76 -1.32 -9.32 -7.11
CA MET A 76 -0.90 -10.72 -6.94
C MET A 76 0.01 -11.18 -8.09
N ILE A 77 -0.28 -10.77 -9.33
CA ILE A 77 0.52 -11.13 -10.50
C ILE A 77 1.78 -10.25 -10.61
N ALA A 78 1.63 -8.94 -10.36
CA ALA A 78 2.70 -7.97 -10.54
C ALA A 78 3.74 -8.00 -9.40
N GLY A 79 3.32 -8.26 -8.16
CA GLY A 79 4.15 -8.21 -6.95
C GLY A 79 5.45 -9.02 -7.06
N PRO A 80 5.42 -10.29 -7.50
CA PRO A 80 6.64 -11.07 -7.73
C PRO A 80 7.58 -10.46 -8.76
N VAL A 81 7.03 -9.90 -9.84
CA VAL A 81 7.81 -9.28 -10.92
C VAL A 81 8.45 -7.99 -10.44
N VAL A 82 7.67 -7.13 -9.76
CA VAL A 82 8.15 -5.87 -9.19
C VAL A 82 9.19 -6.12 -8.11
N GLY A 83 8.98 -7.10 -7.23
CA GLY A 83 9.95 -7.48 -6.19
C GLY A 83 11.29 -7.92 -6.77
N VAL A 84 11.28 -8.82 -7.76
CA VAL A 84 12.51 -9.26 -8.44
C VAL A 84 13.19 -8.11 -9.17
N LEU A 85 12.46 -7.23 -9.86
CA LEU A 85 13.03 -6.07 -10.53
C LEU A 85 13.67 -5.09 -9.53
N ALA A 86 12.98 -4.82 -8.41
CA ALA A 86 13.44 -3.92 -7.36
C ALA A 86 14.70 -4.45 -6.66
N ASP A 87 14.72 -5.75 -6.36
CA ASP A 87 15.85 -6.44 -5.74
C ASP A 87 17.05 -6.53 -6.69
N HIS A 88 16.86 -7.02 -7.93
CA HIS A 88 17.98 -7.21 -8.88
C HIS A 88 18.66 -5.91 -9.27
N GLN A 89 17.88 -4.86 -9.49
CA GLN A 89 18.44 -3.57 -9.89
C GLN A 89 18.96 -2.75 -8.69
N ALA A 90 18.76 -3.21 -7.45
CA ALA A 90 19.01 -2.45 -6.23
C ALA A 90 18.41 -1.04 -6.29
N ARG A 91 17.16 -0.95 -6.76
CA ARG A 91 16.40 0.30 -7.02
C ARG A 91 15.05 0.32 -6.32
N LYS A 92 14.89 -0.43 -5.21
CA LYS A 92 13.67 -0.46 -4.39
C LYS A 92 13.18 0.94 -4.06
N LYS A 93 14.09 1.88 -3.76
CA LYS A 93 13.70 3.26 -3.42
C LYS A 93 13.07 4.00 -4.61
N VAL A 94 13.53 3.74 -5.83
CA VAL A 94 12.96 4.33 -7.06
C VAL A 94 11.58 3.74 -7.33
N PHE A 95 11.41 2.42 -7.23
CA PHE A 95 10.09 1.80 -7.39
C PHE A 95 9.11 2.27 -6.31
N LEU A 96 9.57 2.44 -5.07
CA LEU A 96 8.78 3.00 -3.97
C LEU A 96 8.34 4.44 -4.25
N PHE A 97 9.22 5.23 -4.86
CA PHE A 97 8.91 6.61 -5.25
C PHE A 97 7.85 6.64 -6.35
N ILE A 98 8.03 5.83 -7.40
CA ILE A 98 7.07 5.73 -8.52
C ILE A 98 5.69 5.29 -8.00
N SER A 99 5.64 4.27 -7.14
CA SER A 99 4.38 3.79 -6.58
C SER A 99 3.74 4.82 -5.65
N SER A 100 4.53 5.54 -4.84
CA SER A 100 4.02 6.64 -4.00
C SER A 100 3.43 7.78 -4.81
N VAL A 101 4.16 8.25 -5.83
CA VAL A 101 3.68 9.32 -6.72
C VAL A 101 2.44 8.86 -7.49
N GLY A 102 2.45 7.63 -8.01
CA GLY A 102 1.30 7.02 -8.65
C GLY A 102 0.08 6.97 -7.73
N CYS A 103 0.26 6.56 -6.47
CA CYS A 103 -0.79 6.53 -5.45
C CYS A 103 -1.33 7.93 -5.15
N VAL A 104 -0.47 8.91 -4.90
CA VAL A 104 -0.86 10.30 -4.62
C VAL A 104 -1.63 10.91 -5.79
N ILE A 105 -1.12 10.78 -7.02
CA ILE A 105 -1.74 11.36 -8.21
C ILE A 105 -3.09 10.69 -8.49
N SER A 106 -3.15 9.35 -8.50
CA SER A 106 -4.41 8.64 -8.74
C SER A 106 -5.45 8.92 -7.65
N THR A 107 -5.03 9.01 -6.38
CA THR A 107 -5.91 9.43 -5.28
C THR A 107 -6.41 10.85 -5.48
N ALA A 108 -5.54 11.80 -5.84
CA ALA A 108 -5.96 13.17 -6.11
C ALA A 108 -6.94 13.26 -7.29
N LEU A 109 -6.77 12.42 -8.32
CA LEU A 109 -7.70 12.33 -9.45
C LEU A 109 -9.07 11.74 -9.04
N LEU A 110 -9.19 10.99 -7.94
CA LEU A 110 -10.50 10.58 -7.42
C LEU A 110 -11.35 11.79 -7.01
N ALA A 111 -10.72 12.92 -6.68
CA ALA A 111 -11.43 14.14 -6.29
C ALA A 111 -12.20 14.80 -7.45
N VAL A 112 -11.85 14.49 -8.70
CA VAL A 112 -12.57 15.05 -9.87
C VAL A 112 -13.77 14.20 -10.30
N VAL A 113 -13.96 13.03 -9.70
CA VAL A 113 -14.99 12.07 -10.08
C VAL A 113 -16.35 12.53 -9.59
N GLY A 114 -17.27 12.69 -10.54
CA GLY A 114 -18.65 13.12 -10.27
C GLY A 114 -19.66 11.98 -10.13
N PRO A 115 -20.91 12.30 -9.74
CA PRO A 115 -22.01 11.35 -9.74
C PRO A 115 -22.23 10.71 -11.12
N GLY A 116 -22.40 9.39 -11.17
CA GLY A 116 -22.60 8.63 -12.41
C GLY A 116 -21.31 8.22 -13.14
N GLU A 117 -20.14 8.75 -12.76
CA GLU A 117 -18.84 8.42 -13.39
C GLU A 117 -18.22 7.13 -12.83
N VAL A 118 -19.03 6.07 -12.77
CA VAL A 118 -18.69 4.81 -12.08
C VAL A 118 -17.44 4.16 -12.65
N LEU A 119 -17.33 4.06 -13.98
CA LEU A 119 -16.19 3.43 -14.63
C LEU A 119 -14.88 4.19 -14.36
N LEU A 120 -14.90 5.53 -14.45
CA LEU A 120 -13.73 6.35 -14.18
C LEU A 120 -13.27 6.18 -12.73
N SER A 121 -14.22 6.23 -11.79
CA SER A 121 -13.96 5.96 -10.37
C SER A 121 -13.29 4.61 -10.16
N MET A 122 -13.85 3.53 -10.76
CA MET A 122 -13.32 2.19 -10.61
C MET A 122 -11.89 2.09 -11.16
N LEU A 123 -11.60 2.68 -12.32
CA LEU A 123 -10.27 2.65 -12.92
C LEU A 123 -9.24 3.39 -12.06
N LEU A 124 -9.58 4.59 -11.58
CA LEU A 124 -8.69 5.39 -10.73
C LEU A 124 -8.49 4.74 -9.36
N LEU A 125 -9.54 4.20 -8.75
CA LEU A 125 -9.47 3.49 -7.47
C LEU A 125 -8.63 2.21 -7.59
N THR A 126 -8.81 1.46 -8.68
CA THR A 126 -8.02 0.27 -8.95
C THR A 126 -6.55 0.65 -9.09
N LEU A 127 -6.25 1.71 -9.84
CA LEU A 127 -4.88 2.21 -10.01
C LEU A 127 -4.28 2.67 -8.68
N SER A 128 -5.01 3.45 -7.87
CA SER A 128 -4.53 3.93 -6.58
C SER A 128 -4.26 2.77 -5.62
N ALA A 129 -5.15 1.78 -5.57
CA ALA A 129 -4.98 0.58 -4.75
C ALA A 129 -3.78 -0.28 -5.19
N ILE A 130 -3.56 -0.43 -6.49
CA ILE A 130 -2.35 -1.13 -7.01
C ILE A 130 -1.09 -0.38 -6.57
N MET A 131 -1.03 0.93 -6.80
CA MET A 131 0.14 1.75 -6.47
C MET A 131 0.43 1.77 -4.97
N PHE A 132 -0.62 1.90 -4.15
CA PHE A 132 -0.55 1.77 -2.71
C PHE A 132 0.05 0.42 -2.30
N SER A 133 -0.50 -0.70 -2.80
CA SER A 133 -0.05 -2.03 -2.38
C SER A 133 1.37 -2.34 -2.85
N GLN A 134 1.79 -1.88 -4.04
CA GLN A 134 3.19 -1.96 -4.44
C GLN A 134 4.09 -1.16 -3.50
N GLY A 135 3.68 0.05 -3.09
CA GLY A 135 4.39 0.85 -2.10
C GLY A 135 4.53 0.15 -0.75
N GLU A 136 3.46 -0.46 -0.23
CA GLU A 136 3.47 -1.24 0.99
C GLU A 136 4.45 -2.43 0.93
N ASN A 137 4.40 -3.20 -0.15
CA ASN A 137 5.32 -4.33 -0.35
C ASN A 137 6.78 -3.88 -0.41
N LEU A 138 7.06 -2.76 -1.09
CA LEU A 138 8.41 -2.23 -1.25
C LEU A 138 8.96 -1.64 0.05
N ILE A 139 8.16 -0.88 0.82
CA ILE A 139 8.61 -0.33 2.11
C ILE A 139 8.87 -1.45 3.13
N ALA A 140 8.05 -2.50 3.13
CA ALA A 140 8.25 -3.66 3.98
C ALA A 140 9.57 -4.38 3.67
N ALA A 141 9.99 -4.42 2.40
CA ALA A 141 11.26 -5.01 1.98
C ALA A 141 12.51 -4.28 2.52
N PHE A 142 12.38 -3.05 3.02
CA PHE A 142 13.47 -2.33 3.70
C PHE A 142 13.64 -2.73 5.17
N LEU A 143 12.61 -3.31 5.81
CA LEU A 143 12.65 -3.65 7.23
C LEU A 143 13.86 -4.54 7.60
N PRO A 144 14.20 -5.59 6.81
CA PRO A 144 15.38 -6.41 7.08
C PRO A 144 16.72 -5.68 6.95
N GLU A 145 16.76 -4.58 6.22
CA GLU A 145 17.97 -3.76 6.02
C GLU A 145 18.17 -2.74 7.15
N LEU A 146 17.11 -2.42 7.90
CA LEU A 146 17.12 -1.40 8.94
C LEU A 146 17.49 -1.94 10.33
N VAL A 147 17.06 -3.15 10.65
CA VAL A 147 17.26 -3.73 11.99
C VAL A 147 17.55 -5.23 11.92
N PRO A 148 18.31 -5.77 12.89
CA PRO A 148 18.54 -7.21 12.98
C PRO A 148 17.24 -7.95 13.31
N LYS A 149 17.19 -9.26 13.00
CA LYS A 149 15.98 -10.11 13.07
C LYS A 149 15.26 -10.03 14.42
N GLU A 150 16.02 -9.94 15.51
CA GLU A 150 15.49 -9.91 16.89
C GLU A 150 14.73 -8.61 17.19
N LYS A 151 14.97 -7.53 16.43
CA LYS A 151 14.35 -6.22 16.60
C LYS A 151 13.29 -5.90 15.55
N MET A 152 13.13 -6.74 14.52
CA MET A 152 12.17 -6.51 13.43
C MET A 152 10.73 -6.37 13.93
N GLY A 153 10.29 -7.29 14.81
CA GLY A 153 8.92 -7.24 15.36
C GLY A 153 8.65 -5.97 16.16
N ARG A 154 9.66 -5.46 16.88
CA ARG A 154 9.52 -4.22 17.66
C ARG A 154 9.45 -2.98 16.76
N LEU A 155 10.28 -2.90 15.72
CA LEU A 155 10.24 -1.78 14.78
C LEU A 155 8.95 -1.79 13.95
N SER A 156 8.54 -2.95 13.47
CA SER A 156 7.26 -3.13 12.76
C SER A 156 6.08 -2.73 13.66
N GLY A 157 6.07 -3.15 14.93
CA GLY A 157 5.06 -2.72 15.90
C GLY A 157 5.02 -1.20 16.11
N TYR A 158 6.17 -0.52 16.18
CA TYR A 158 6.21 0.94 16.23
C TYR A 158 5.71 1.60 14.94
N GLY A 159 6.06 1.04 13.78
CA GLY A 159 5.53 1.47 12.48
C GLY A 159 4.01 1.41 12.45
N TRP A 160 3.44 0.28 12.87
CA TRP A 160 1.99 0.08 12.99
C TRP A 160 1.32 1.07 13.96
N CYS A 161 1.89 1.33 15.13
CA CYS A 161 1.34 2.33 16.06
C CYS A 161 1.33 3.74 15.43
N VAL A 162 2.42 4.13 14.77
CA VAL A 162 2.51 5.41 14.04
C VAL A 162 1.51 5.43 12.88
N GLY A 163 1.34 4.30 12.20
CA GLY A 163 0.32 4.05 11.19
C GLY A 163 -1.08 4.37 11.70
N TYR A 164 -1.53 3.69 12.77
CA TYR A 164 -2.85 3.93 13.36
C TYR A 164 -3.08 5.39 13.75
N LEU A 165 -2.07 6.05 14.32
CA LEU A 165 -2.16 7.49 14.60
C LEU A 165 -2.38 8.30 13.31
N GLY A 166 -1.73 7.92 12.21
CA GLY A 166 -1.92 8.52 10.90
C GLY A 166 -3.30 8.29 10.30
N GLY A 167 -3.81 7.06 10.37
CA GLY A 167 -5.18 6.74 9.95
C GLY A 167 -6.21 7.58 10.71
N LEU A 168 -6.10 7.61 12.04
CA LEU A 168 -7.01 8.36 12.91
C LEU A 168 -6.92 9.87 12.71
N LEU A 169 -5.70 10.43 12.57
CA LEU A 169 -5.51 11.86 12.35
C LEU A 169 -6.08 12.28 10.99
N THR A 170 -5.75 11.54 9.93
CA THR A 170 -6.23 11.82 8.57
C THR A 170 -7.75 11.76 8.52
N LEU A 171 -8.35 10.70 9.08
CA LEU A 171 -9.80 10.56 9.17
C LEU A 171 -10.44 11.68 10.01
N GLY A 172 -9.86 11.99 11.17
CA GLY A 172 -10.35 13.06 12.04
C GLY A 172 -10.37 14.43 11.35
N CYS A 173 -9.31 14.77 10.61
CA CYS A 173 -9.27 15.99 9.81
C CYS A 173 -10.33 16.00 8.70
N CYS A 174 -10.52 14.86 8.01
CA CYS A 174 -11.53 14.76 6.97
C CYS A 174 -12.96 14.88 7.53
N LEU A 175 -13.26 14.21 8.65
CA LEU A 175 -14.56 14.30 9.32
C LEU A 175 -14.84 15.71 9.83
N TRP A 176 -13.82 16.41 10.32
CA TRP A 176 -13.95 17.81 10.71
C TRP A 176 -14.32 18.71 9.51
N ILE A 177 -13.66 18.55 8.36
CA ILE A 177 -14.00 19.26 7.12
C ILE A 177 -15.44 18.93 6.68
N ILE A 178 -15.82 17.65 6.73
CA ILE A 178 -17.16 17.22 6.34
C ILE A 178 -18.22 17.86 7.23
N ASN A 179 -18.04 17.77 8.54
CA ASN A 179 -18.99 18.33 9.49
C ASN A 179 -19.10 19.85 9.35
N TRP A 180 -17.97 20.53 9.15
CA TRP A 180 -17.94 21.97 8.91
C TRP A 180 -18.67 22.35 7.61
N GLY A 181 -18.39 21.66 6.49
CA GLY A 181 -19.03 21.93 5.21
C GLY A 181 -20.55 21.68 5.23
N GLN A 182 -20.98 20.61 5.89
CA GLN A 182 -22.41 20.30 6.07
C GLN A 182 -23.14 21.37 6.90
N GLN A 183 -22.49 21.94 7.93
CA GLN A 183 -23.04 23.07 8.68
C GLN A 183 -23.21 24.34 7.84
N GLN A 184 -22.40 24.50 6.78
CA GLN A 184 -22.54 25.58 5.80
C GLN A 184 -23.55 25.26 4.69
N GLY A 185 -24.18 24.09 4.71
CA GLY A 185 -25.13 23.64 3.69
C GLY A 185 -24.50 23.19 2.37
N MET A 186 -23.20 22.89 2.36
CA MET A 186 -22.52 22.36 1.17
C MET A 186 -22.93 20.90 0.90
N ALA A 187 -22.96 20.51 -0.37
CA ALA A 187 -23.26 19.13 -0.76
C ALA A 187 -22.03 18.23 -0.60
N ASP A 188 -22.25 16.92 -0.37
CA ASP A 188 -21.16 15.94 -0.27
C ASP A 188 -20.29 15.92 -1.54
N THR A 189 -20.87 16.21 -2.72
CA THR A 189 -20.14 16.33 -3.99
C THR A 189 -19.10 17.45 -4.01
N ASP A 190 -19.25 18.47 -3.16
CA ASP A 190 -18.30 19.59 -3.05
C ASP A 190 -17.30 19.37 -1.91
N ILE A 191 -17.76 18.72 -0.83
CA ILE A 191 -16.98 18.49 0.38
C ILE A 191 -16.00 17.32 0.23
N ILE A 192 -16.47 16.16 -0.25
CA ILE A 192 -15.69 14.94 -0.28
C ILE A 192 -14.41 15.07 -1.15
N PRO A 193 -14.44 15.70 -2.34
CA PRO A 193 -13.23 16.01 -3.10
C PRO A 193 -12.13 16.70 -2.28
N ILE A 194 -12.49 17.63 -1.40
CA ILE A 194 -11.52 18.33 -0.53
C ILE A 194 -10.84 17.35 0.42
N THR A 195 -11.59 16.40 1.00
CA THR A 195 -11.04 15.37 1.90
C THR A 195 -10.12 14.38 1.19
N ILE A 196 -10.43 14.05 -0.07
CA ILE A 196 -9.59 13.21 -0.92
C ILE A 196 -8.26 13.91 -1.22
N LEU A 197 -8.31 15.19 -1.61
CA LEU A 197 -7.13 16.01 -1.85
C LEU A 197 -6.29 16.18 -0.57
N LEU A 198 -6.93 16.39 0.58
CA LEU A 198 -6.26 16.43 1.87
C LEU A 198 -5.54 15.11 2.15
N THR A 199 -6.18 13.97 1.89
CA THR A 199 -5.58 12.64 2.10
C THR A 199 -4.37 12.44 1.20
N ALA A 200 -4.46 12.80 -0.08
CA ALA A 200 -3.34 12.76 -1.01
C ALA A 200 -2.18 13.68 -0.55
N ALA A 201 -2.50 14.88 -0.05
CA ALA A 201 -1.52 15.82 0.48
C ALA A 201 -0.84 15.30 1.75
N ILE A 202 -1.60 14.76 2.71
CA ILE A 202 -1.06 14.15 3.93
C ILE A 202 -0.14 12.99 3.57
N PHE A 203 -0.56 12.10 2.66
CA PHE A 203 0.27 11.00 2.18
C PHE A 203 1.60 11.52 1.60
N ALA A 204 1.54 12.50 0.70
CA ALA A 204 2.75 13.06 0.08
C ALA A 204 3.69 13.68 1.12
N LEU A 205 3.14 14.45 2.07
CA LEU A 205 3.91 15.11 3.11
C LEU A 205 4.57 14.12 4.06
N THR A 206 3.88 13.07 4.48
CA THR A 206 4.40 12.09 5.46
C THR A 206 5.28 11.02 4.83
N ALA A 207 5.10 10.71 3.54
CA ALA A 207 6.00 9.84 2.79
C ALA A 207 7.31 10.55 2.37
N THR A 208 7.32 11.89 2.25
CA THR A 208 8.51 12.67 1.85
C THR A 208 9.75 12.39 2.71
N PRO A 209 9.69 12.38 4.06
CA PRO A 209 10.78 11.95 4.92
C PRO A 209 11.46 10.63 4.53
N THR A 210 10.67 9.65 4.08
CA THR A 210 11.18 8.35 3.63
C THR A 210 12.10 8.53 2.43
N PHE A 211 11.72 9.35 1.44
CA PHE A 211 12.56 9.61 0.28
C PHE A 211 13.80 10.45 0.58
N LEU A 212 13.76 11.29 1.62
CA LEU A 212 14.90 12.11 2.01
C LEU A 212 15.92 11.35 2.87
N TRP A 213 15.48 10.48 3.77
CA TRP A 213 16.34 9.88 4.80
C TRP A 213 16.54 8.37 4.69
N LEU A 214 15.64 7.63 4.03
CA LEU A 214 15.81 6.20 3.82
C LEU A 214 16.96 5.93 2.85
N ARG A 215 17.92 5.09 3.26
CA ARG A 215 19.07 4.72 2.45
C ARG A 215 18.86 3.34 1.85
N GLU A 216 19.14 3.25 0.55
CA GLU A 216 19.21 1.99 -0.17
C GLU A 216 20.54 1.31 0.16
N ARG A 217 20.50 0.08 0.70
CA ARG A 217 21.69 -0.70 1.06
C ARG A 217 21.89 -1.94 0.18
N ALA A 218 20.96 -2.20 -0.73
CA ALA A 218 21.07 -3.28 -1.69
C ALA A 218 22.26 -3.03 -2.65
N ILE A 219 23.01 -4.09 -2.94
CA ILE A 219 24.08 -4.10 -3.93
C ILE A 219 23.51 -4.78 -5.18
N PRO A 220 23.61 -4.18 -6.39
CA PRO A 220 23.11 -4.81 -7.60
C PRO A 220 23.71 -6.20 -7.81
N GLU A 221 22.87 -7.22 -8.02
CA GLU A 221 23.35 -8.54 -8.42
C GLU A 221 23.73 -8.49 -9.91
N THR A 222 25.02 -8.46 -10.23
CA THR A 222 25.51 -8.54 -11.62
C THR A 222 25.46 -9.98 -12.13
N LYS A 223 24.30 -10.48 -12.59
CA LYS A 223 24.24 -11.72 -13.39
C LYS A 223 23.13 -11.73 -14.47
N ASP A 224 23.60 -11.97 -15.70
CA ASP A 224 22.94 -12.38 -16.95
C ASP A 224 21.68 -11.63 -17.44
N GLU A 225 21.92 -10.73 -18.41
CA GLU A 225 20.93 -10.02 -19.23
C GLU A 225 20.07 -10.94 -20.14
N GLN A 226 20.26 -12.26 -20.10
CA GLN A 226 19.70 -13.19 -21.11
C GLN A 226 18.35 -13.83 -20.72
N PHE A 227 17.86 -13.68 -19.48
CA PHE A 227 16.58 -14.24 -19.07
C PHE A 227 15.50 -13.18 -18.86
N SER A 228 14.32 -13.41 -19.44
CA SER A 228 13.14 -12.57 -19.17
C SER A 228 12.85 -12.54 -17.66
N TYR A 229 12.81 -11.35 -17.06
CA TYR A 229 12.55 -11.13 -15.64
C TYR A 229 11.27 -11.82 -15.15
N PHE A 230 10.27 -11.96 -16.03
CA PHE A 230 9.07 -12.76 -15.77
C PHE A 230 9.43 -14.22 -15.44
N ARG A 231 10.26 -14.86 -16.28
CA ARG A 231 10.64 -16.26 -16.08
C ARG A 231 11.47 -16.46 -14.81
N ILE A 232 12.36 -15.52 -14.48
CA ILE A 232 13.14 -15.56 -13.22
C ILE A 232 12.20 -15.47 -12.01
N SER A 233 11.25 -14.54 -12.05
CA SER A 233 10.31 -14.30 -10.95
C SER A 233 9.43 -15.51 -10.66
N PHE A 234 8.82 -16.07 -11.70
CA PHE A 234 7.96 -17.25 -11.55
C PHE A 234 8.74 -18.53 -11.21
N ASN A 235 10.01 -18.65 -11.64
CA ASN A 235 10.84 -19.79 -11.27
C ASN A 235 11.30 -19.71 -9.79
N ARG A 236 11.69 -18.52 -9.29
CA ARG A 236 11.97 -18.31 -7.86
C ARG A 236 10.74 -18.57 -7.00
N LEU A 237 9.56 -18.12 -7.43
CA LEU A 237 8.30 -18.44 -6.77
C LEU A 237 8.06 -19.95 -6.72
N GLY A 238 8.21 -20.66 -7.84
CA GLY A 238 8.03 -22.11 -7.89
C GLY A 238 8.98 -22.84 -6.95
N HIS A 239 10.24 -22.41 -6.88
CA HIS A 239 11.22 -22.98 -5.96
C HIS A 239 10.88 -22.69 -4.48
N THR A 240 10.45 -21.46 -4.19
CA THR A 240 10.03 -21.04 -2.84
C THR A 240 8.78 -21.79 -2.41
N PHE A 241 7.80 -21.96 -3.30
CA PHE A 241 6.58 -22.71 -3.04
C PHE A 241 6.88 -24.18 -2.74
N LYS A 242 7.79 -24.80 -3.52
CA LYS A 242 8.24 -26.18 -3.29
C LYS A 242 8.97 -26.36 -1.96
N GLN A 243 9.66 -25.32 -1.46
CA GLN A 243 10.26 -25.32 -0.13
C GLN A 243 9.23 -25.04 0.97
N ALA A 244 8.27 -24.15 0.73
CA ALA A 244 7.21 -23.81 1.67
C ALA A 244 6.28 -24.99 1.96
N THR A 245 6.02 -25.87 0.98
CA THR A 245 5.25 -27.11 1.21
C THR A 245 5.95 -28.11 2.12
N HIS A 246 7.26 -27.94 2.36
CA HIS A 246 7.99 -28.71 3.38
C HIS A 246 7.64 -28.26 4.81
N PHE A 247 7.19 -27.01 4.97
CA PHE A 247 6.78 -26.43 6.26
C PHE A 247 5.25 -26.50 6.40
N LYS A 248 4.73 -27.67 6.77
CA LYS A 248 3.28 -27.95 6.88
C LYS A 248 2.54 -26.93 7.76
N ASP A 249 3.16 -26.46 8.84
CA ASP A 249 2.53 -25.50 9.75
C ASP A 249 2.45 -24.09 9.15
N LEU A 250 3.47 -23.66 8.39
CA LEU A 250 3.43 -22.42 7.65
C LEU A 250 2.33 -22.45 6.58
N PHE A 251 2.22 -23.56 5.85
CA PHE A 251 1.18 -23.70 4.83
C PHE A 251 -0.24 -23.67 5.43
N ARG A 252 -0.47 -24.37 6.55
CA ARG A 252 -1.75 -24.32 7.28
C ARG A 252 -2.06 -22.91 7.79
N PHE A 253 -1.05 -22.22 8.32
CA PHE A 253 -1.20 -20.84 8.77
C PHE A 253 -1.59 -19.91 7.61
N LEU A 254 -0.92 -20.00 6.46
CA LEU A 254 -1.26 -19.20 5.28
C LEU A 254 -2.66 -19.50 4.74
N LEU A 255 -3.08 -20.77 4.74
CA LEU A 255 -4.44 -21.16 4.34
C LEU A 255 -5.49 -20.58 5.31
N ALA A 256 -5.26 -20.70 6.62
CA ALA A 256 -6.14 -20.13 7.63
C ALA A 256 -6.23 -18.60 7.50
N LEU A 257 -5.10 -17.94 7.26
CA LEU A 257 -5.02 -16.50 7.01
C LEU A 257 -5.78 -16.10 5.75
N ALA A 258 -5.63 -16.84 4.65
CA ALA A 258 -6.35 -16.58 3.40
C ALA A 258 -7.86 -16.73 3.56
N VAL A 259 -8.33 -17.78 4.25
CA VAL A 259 -9.75 -17.96 4.55
C VAL A 259 -10.27 -16.84 5.45
N TYR A 260 -9.51 -16.45 6.48
CA TYR A 260 -9.87 -15.35 7.36
C TYR A 260 -10.00 -14.02 6.60
N GLN A 261 -9.02 -13.69 5.75
CA GLN A 261 -9.02 -12.46 4.93
C GLN A 261 -10.06 -12.46 3.79
N SER A 262 -10.57 -13.62 3.38
CA SER A 262 -11.58 -13.73 2.31
C SER A 262 -13.01 -13.83 2.84
N GLY A 263 -13.20 -14.07 4.14
CA GLY A 263 -14.50 -14.32 4.77
C GLY A 263 -14.97 -13.27 5.77
N VAL A 264 -14.11 -12.31 6.14
CA VAL A 264 -14.40 -11.16 7.02
C VAL A 264 -14.22 -9.88 6.21
#